data_AF-A0A3P8QAL0-F1
#
_entry.id   AF-A0A3P8QAL0-F1
#
_cell.length_a   1.000
_cell.length_b   1.000
_cell.length_c   1.000
_cell.angle_alpha   90.00
_cell.angle_beta   90.00
_cell.angle_gamma   90.00
#
_symmetry.space_group_name_H-M   'P 1'
#
loop_
_entity.id
_entity.type
_entity.pdbx_description
1 polymer ?
#
loop_
_entity_poly.entity_id
_entity_poly.type
_entity_poly.pdbx_seq_one_letter_code
_entity_poly.pdbx_strand_id
1 'polypeptide(L)'
;MAKMAASMVEGGEDSFRKIFKFYRRRNPPPDLSDVIDFSRCAPGEQVRAKLNLDTAAVSDVEATRVGLQPVREWRAFGLRGHPGTRSRQSLNKVWMQARTLLERLRWVTLGYHYNWDTKTYSPSSHTPFPRDLHLLSAHVTAACGFPGFISEAGILNYYRSDSSLGIHVDESELDHTRPLLSFSFGQSAIFLLGGPRRQDPPRAMLMHSGDVMVMSGPSRLLYHAVPRILPAPPGRLALETGGSIQTPPPQEGSVVEPVSEEEWAVCSRYIQSSRVNVTVRQVLAPGQKFPETPRSHQTTDPGQTDGYDDGESGKRKRSSSDSPYAAETH
;
A
#
# COMPACT_ATOMS: atom_id res chain seq x y z
N MET A 1 38.68 -15.31 -8.76
CA MET A 1 37.40 -14.59 -8.94
C MET A 1 37.28 -14.05 -10.37
N ALA A 2 36.92 -14.88 -11.38
CA ALA A 2 37.05 -14.41 -12.79
C ALA A 2 36.14 -15.06 -13.87
N LYS A 3 35.25 -16.03 -13.56
CA LYS A 3 34.50 -16.80 -14.58
C LYS A 3 32.98 -16.93 -14.37
N MET A 4 32.36 -16.08 -13.55
CA MET A 4 30.90 -16.04 -13.33
C MET A 4 30.20 -14.79 -13.92
N ALA A 5 30.92 -13.94 -14.64
CA ALA A 5 30.41 -12.65 -15.14
C ALA A 5 29.81 -12.71 -16.57
N ALA A 6 29.80 -13.88 -17.22
CA ALA A 6 29.63 -14.00 -18.68
C ALA A 6 28.40 -14.80 -19.15
N SER A 7 27.39 -15.03 -18.30
CA SER A 7 26.15 -15.75 -18.68
C SER A 7 24.85 -15.05 -18.24
N MET A 8 24.88 -13.76 -17.93
CA MET A 8 23.75 -13.04 -17.33
C MET A 8 22.71 -12.48 -18.34
N VAL A 9 22.85 -12.77 -19.64
CA VAL A 9 21.99 -12.23 -20.71
C VAL A 9 21.10 -13.29 -21.38
N GLU A 10 20.95 -14.47 -20.77
CA GLU A 10 19.94 -15.44 -21.21
C GLU A 10 18.56 -15.11 -20.60
N GLY A 11 17.59 -14.81 -21.47
CA GLY A 11 16.16 -14.71 -21.14
C GLY A 11 15.60 -13.32 -20.80
N GLY A 12 16.39 -12.25 -20.88
CA GLY A 12 15.92 -10.84 -20.85
C GLY A 12 15.20 -10.33 -19.59
N GLU A 13 14.93 -11.17 -18.59
CA GLU A 13 14.13 -10.80 -17.42
C GLU A 13 14.96 -10.18 -16.29
N ASP A 14 14.47 -9.07 -15.72
CA ASP A 14 15.15 -8.32 -14.65
C ASP A 14 15.24 -9.09 -13.31
N SER A 15 16.25 -8.74 -12.50
CA SER A 15 16.56 -9.42 -11.23
C SER A 15 15.40 -9.37 -10.24
N PHE A 16 14.72 -8.23 -10.16
CA PHE A 16 13.55 -8.06 -9.31
C PHE A 16 12.44 -9.02 -9.74
N ARG A 17 12.11 -9.05 -11.03
CA ARG A 17 11.04 -9.87 -11.60
C ARG A 17 11.30 -11.37 -11.46
N LYS A 18 12.57 -11.80 -11.54
CA LYS A 18 13.01 -13.16 -11.17
C LYS A 18 12.70 -13.50 -9.71
N ILE A 19 13.05 -12.62 -8.76
CA ILE A 19 12.81 -12.83 -7.32
C ILE A 19 11.32 -12.68 -6.94
N PHE A 20 10.59 -11.76 -7.58
CA PHE A 20 9.15 -11.62 -7.46
C PHE A 20 8.42 -12.90 -7.90
N LYS A 21 8.78 -13.45 -9.07
CA LYS A 21 8.29 -14.77 -9.51
C LYS A 21 8.65 -15.87 -8.50
N PHE A 22 9.88 -15.89 -7.99
CA PHE A 22 10.35 -16.88 -7.03
C PHE A 22 9.42 -16.97 -5.81
N TYR A 23 9.11 -15.84 -5.16
CA TYR A 23 8.28 -15.80 -3.96
C TYR A 23 6.77 -15.90 -4.23
N ARG A 24 6.29 -15.51 -5.42
CA ARG A 24 4.87 -15.59 -5.83
C ARG A 24 4.40 -17.01 -6.15
N ARG A 25 5.31 -17.97 -6.39
CA ARG A 25 4.95 -19.40 -6.59
C ARG A 25 4.18 -19.93 -5.39
N ARG A 26 3.22 -20.83 -5.65
CA ARG A 26 2.36 -21.46 -4.64
C ARG A 26 2.74 -22.90 -4.32
N ASN A 27 2.94 -23.72 -5.34
CA ASN A 27 3.55 -25.04 -5.24
C ASN A 27 4.78 -25.09 -6.19
N PRO A 28 6.00 -25.40 -5.70
CA PRO A 28 6.30 -25.53 -4.28
C PRO A 28 6.11 -24.14 -3.62
N PRO A 29 5.84 -24.06 -2.32
CA PRO A 29 6.12 -22.81 -1.62
C PRO A 29 7.61 -22.47 -1.84
N PRO A 30 7.97 -21.18 -1.95
CA PRO A 30 9.37 -20.80 -1.85
C PRO A 30 9.92 -21.22 -0.49
N ASP A 31 11.20 -21.53 -0.41
CA ASP A 31 11.89 -21.51 0.88
C ASP A 31 11.86 -20.08 1.44
N LEU A 32 11.73 -19.98 2.76
CA LEU A 32 11.66 -18.73 3.51
C LEU A 32 12.87 -18.55 4.45
N SER A 33 13.83 -19.49 4.46
CA SER A 33 15.07 -19.43 5.24
C SER A 33 15.87 -18.13 5.05
N ASP A 34 16.00 -17.69 3.78
CA ASP A 34 16.65 -16.44 3.36
C ASP A 34 15.81 -15.17 3.60
N VAL A 35 14.57 -15.28 4.11
CA VAL A 35 13.64 -14.14 4.28
C VAL A 35 13.79 -13.55 5.68
N ILE A 36 14.04 -12.24 5.76
CA ILE A 36 14.28 -11.57 7.05
C ILE A 36 12.99 -11.49 7.87
N ASP A 37 13.01 -12.13 9.04
CA ASP A 37 11.99 -12.03 10.09
C ASP A 37 12.53 -11.15 11.23
N PHE A 38 12.17 -9.86 11.21
CA PHE A 38 12.60 -8.89 12.23
C PHE A 38 12.02 -9.19 13.63
N SER A 39 10.92 -9.96 13.72
CA SER A 39 10.35 -10.33 15.02
C SER A 39 11.29 -11.26 15.79
N ARG A 40 11.98 -12.17 15.06
CA ARG A 40 12.94 -13.17 15.57
C ARG A 40 14.37 -12.66 15.72
N CYS A 41 14.75 -11.52 15.12
CA CYS A 41 16.10 -10.99 15.22
C CYS A 41 16.53 -10.78 16.69
N ALA A 42 17.46 -11.61 17.16
CA ALA A 42 18.11 -11.43 18.45
C ALA A 42 19.00 -10.18 18.46
N PRO A 43 19.25 -9.54 19.63
CA PRO A 43 20.15 -8.40 19.74
C PRO A 43 21.62 -8.75 19.42
N GLY A 44 21.98 -8.73 18.13
CA GLY A 44 23.32 -9.00 17.63
C GLY A 44 23.36 -9.79 16.31
N GLU A 45 22.36 -10.64 16.04
CA GLU A 45 22.34 -11.47 14.83
C GLU A 45 21.71 -10.72 13.65
N GLN A 46 22.53 -10.47 12.61
CA GLN A 46 22.15 -9.84 11.33
C GLN A 46 21.41 -8.49 11.38
N VAL A 47 21.21 -7.89 12.55
CA VAL A 47 20.67 -6.54 12.72
C VAL A 47 21.64 -5.51 12.13
N ARG A 48 21.34 -5.02 10.93
CA ARG A 48 22.20 -4.07 10.19
C ARG A 48 21.92 -2.64 10.63
N ALA A 49 22.39 -2.37 11.85
CA ALA A 49 22.08 -1.24 12.73
C ALA A 49 20.67 -1.31 13.36
N LYS A 50 20.63 -1.24 14.70
CA LYS A 50 19.45 -0.76 15.42
C LYS A 50 19.29 0.73 15.08
N LEU A 51 18.07 1.15 14.74
CA LEU A 51 17.79 2.57 14.56
C LEU A 51 17.58 3.22 15.92
N ASN A 52 18.19 4.38 16.13
CA ASN A 52 17.91 5.22 17.29
C ASN A 52 16.58 5.94 17.04
N LEU A 53 15.54 5.53 17.76
CA LEU A 53 14.28 6.26 17.83
C LEU A 53 14.42 7.44 18.79
N ASP A 54 13.70 8.52 18.52
CA ASP A 54 13.54 9.60 19.48
C ASP A 54 12.47 9.20 20.51
N THR A 55 12.93 8.77 21.68
CA THR A 55 12.07 8.38 22.81
C THR A 55 11.50 9.57 23.58
N ALA A 56 11.84 10.82 23.23
CA ALA A 56 11.28 12.03 23.80
C ALA A 56 10.25 12.72 22.87
N ALA A 57 10.26 12.39 21.57
CA ALA A 57 9.35 12.96 20.58
C ALA A 57 7.87 12.56 20.72
N VAL A 58 7.55 11.54 21.53
CA VAL A 58 6.18 11.11 21.85
C VAL A 58 6.16 10.62 23.30
N SER A 59 5.25 11.13 24.14
CA SER A 59 5.10 10.64 25.51
C SER A 59 4.38 9.28 25.59
N ASP A 60 4.60 8.52 26.67
CA ASP A 60 3.90 7.25 26.93
C ASP A 60 2.37 7.38 26.82
N VAL A 61 1.82 8.52 27.28
CA VAL A 61 0.38 8.81 27.26
C VAL A 61 -0.10 9.03 25.82
N GLU A 62 0.65 9.77 25.00
CA GLU A 62 0.31 10.01 23.60
C GLU A 62 0.43 8.74 22.74
N ALA A 63 1.43 7.89 23.01
CA ALA A 63 1.53 6.57 22.41
C ALA A 63 0.32 5.69 22.80
N THR A 64 -0.03 5.63 24.09
CA THR A 64 -1.15 4.82 24.59
C THR A 64 -2.50 5.28 24.01
N ARG A 65 -2.72 6.60 23.86
CA ARG A 65 -3.94 7.17 23.25
C ARG A 65 -4.21 6.71 21.82
N VAL A 66 -3.19 6.28 21.07
CA VAL A 66 -3.31 5.72 19.71
C VAL A 66 -3.09 4.20 19.66
N GLY A 67 -3.07 3.52 20.82
CA GLY A 67 -2.91 2.06 20.90
C GLY A 67 -1.48 1.55 20.71
N LEU A 68 -0.47 2.43 20.78
CA LEU A 68 0.95 2.07 20.71
C LEU A 68 1.53 1.85 22.11
N GLN A 69 2.48 0.93 22.23
CA GLN A 69 3.34 0.82 23.41
C GLN A 69 4.30 2.02 23.51
N PRO A 70 4.87 2.32 24.68
CA PRO A 70 5.90 3.37 24.84
C PRO A 70 7.07 3.23 23.84
N VAL A 71 7.54 4.35 23.26
CA VAL A 71 8.57 4.34 22.20
C VAL A 71 9.87 3.64 22.63
N ARG A 72 10.21 3.71 23.92
CA ARG A 72 11.36 3.01 24.53
C ARG A 72 11.32 1.48 24.41
N GLU A 73 10.15 0.88 24.16
CA GLU A 73 9.95 -0.57 24.03
C GLU A 73 10.01 -1.03 22.56
N TRP A 74 10.04 -0.10 21.60
CA TRP A 74 10.03 -0.42 20.17
C TRP A 74 11.37 -0.99 19.70
N ARG A 75 11.31 -1.96 18.78
CA ARG A 75 12.49 -2.54 18.10
C ARG A 75 12.54 -2.07 16.65
N ALA A 76 13.36 -1.04 16.37
CA ALA A 76 13.55 -0.49 15.03
C ALA A 76 14.88 -0.94 14.38
N PHE A 77 14.83 -1.32 13.11
CA PHE A 77 15.91 -2.02 12.40
C PHE A 77 16.24 -1.38 11.04
N GLY A 78 17.53 -1.28 10.70
CA GLY A 78 18.02 -0.84 9.39
C GLY A 78 18.43 -1.97 8.44
N LEU A 79 18.71 -1.65 7.17
CA LEU A 79 19.14 -2.60 6.14
C LEU A 79 20.35 -2.10 5.31
N ARG A 80 21.27 -3.03 5.01
CA ARG A 80 22.37 -2.95 4.00
C ARG A 80 22.50 -4.35 3.32
N GLY A 81 22.64 -4.51 1.98
CA GLY A 81 22.55 -5.81 1.23
C GLY A 81 23.75 -6.80 1.38
N HIS A 82 23.88 -8.00 0.76
CA HIS A 82 23.03 -9.02 0.06
C HIS A 82 23.90 -10.27 -0.30
N PRO A 83 23.44 -11.45 -0.84
CA PRO A 83 22.10 -12.05 -1.12
C PRO A 83 21.87 -13.35 -0.27
N GLY A 84 20.96 -14.35 -0.52
CA GLY A 84 19.72 -14.43 -1.34
C GLY A 84 19.68 -15.36 -2.60
N THR A 85 19.42 -16.69 -2.53
CA THR A 85 19.34 -17.53 -3.79
C THR A 85 18.64 -18.94 -3.80
N ARG A 86 17.88 -19.25 -4.89
CA ARG A 86 17.45 -20.60 -5.44
C ARG A 86 16.39 -21.38 -4.60
N SER A 87 15.58 -22.37 -5.05
CA SER A 87 15.05 -22.86 -6.36
C SER A 87 13.54 -23.31 -6.20
N ARG A 88 12.88 -24.39 -6.71
CA ARG A 88 12.75 -25.00 -8.07
C ARG A 88 11.27 -25.11 -8.58
N GLN A 89 10.58 -26.26 -8.46
CA GLN A 89 9.31 -26.70 -9.15
C GLN A 89 8.53 -27.74 -8.26
N SER A 90 7.23 -28.09 -8.39
CA SER A 90 5.97 -27.52 -8.97
C SER A 90 4.77 -28.39 -8.45
N LEU A 91 3.50 -27.97 -8.23
CA LEU A 91 2.36 -27.94 -9.21
C LEU A 91 0.97 -27.59 -8.56
N ASN A 92 0.03 -27.04 -9.35
CA ASN A 92 -1.46 -27.17 -9.26
C ASN A 92 -2.29 -26.59 -8.07
N LYS A 93 -3.63 -26.47 -8.28
CA LYS A 93 -4.59 -25.57 -7.58
C LYS A 93 -6.07 -25.98 -7.82
N VAL A 94 -7.02 -25.51 -6.99
CA VAL A 94 -8.49 -25.78 -7.05
C VAL A 94 -9.32 -24.47 -7.15
N TRP A 95 -10.62 -24.57 -7.50
CA TRP A 95 -11.58 -23.48 -7.78
C TRP A 95 -12.44 -23.05 -6.56
N MET A 96 -13.25 -21.97 -6.69
CA MET A 96 -14.01 -21.29 -5.61
C MET A 96 -15.35 -20.71 -6.09
N GLN A 97 -16.29 -20.50 -5.16
CA GLN A 97 -17.64 -19.92 -5.37
C GLN A 97 -17.66 -18.37 -5.37
N ALA A 98 -18.87 -17.79 -5.47
CA ALA A 98 -19.15 -16.34 -5.45
C ALA A 98 -18.81 -15.66 -4.10
N ARG A 99 -18.77 -14.31 -4.08
CA ARG A 99 -18.17 -13.52 -2.98
C ARG A 99 -19.00 -12.30 -2.58
N THR A 100 -18.94 -11.97 -1.29
CA THR A 100 -19.52 -10.78 -0.66
C THR A 100 -18.83 -9.46 -1.08
N LEU A 101 -19.41 -8.32 -0.72
CA LEU A 101 -18.80 -7.00 -0.98
C LEU A 101 -17.44 -6.81 -0.28
N LEU A 102 -17.31 -7.24 0.99
CA LEU A 102 -16.07 -7.14 1.77
C LEU A 102 -14.94 -8.00 1.17
N GLU A 103 -15.25 -9.16 0.62
CA GLU A 103 -14.30 -10.01 -0.13
C GLU A 103 -13.99 -9.50 -1.53
N ARG A 104 -14.82 -8.60 -2.09
CA ARG A 104 -14.58 -7.93 -3.36
C ARG A 104 -13.78 -6.63 -3.22
N LEU A 105 -13.72 -6.04 -2.02
CA LEU A 105 -12.95 -4.83 -1.74
C LEU A 105 -11.46 -5.03 -2.09
N ARG A 106 -10.85 -4.01 -2.68
CA ARG A 106 -9.46 -4.03 -3.19
C ARG A 106 -8.61 -2.93 -2.59
N TRP A 107 -9.10 -1.70 -2.63
CA TRP A 107 -8.43 -0.51 -2.12
C TRP A 107 -9.46 0.55 -1.68
N VAL A 108 -9.04 1.48 -0.83
CA VAL A 108 -9.77 2.71 -0.45
C VAL A 108 -8.77 3.85 -0.35
N THR A 109 -9.13 5.05 -0.82
CA THR A 109 -8.33 6.28 -0.73
C THR A 109 -8.86 7.20 0.37
N LEU A 110 -7.95 7.85 1.12
CA LEU A 110 -8.24 8.82 2.18
C LEU A 110 -7.45 10.10 1.94
N GLY A 111 -7.92 11.25 2.45
CA GLY A 111 -7.26 12.53 2.20
C GLY A 111 -7.35 12.94 0.74
N TYR A 112 -6.29 13.52 0.16
CA TYR A 112 -6.18 13.67 -1.29
C TYR A 112 -6.27 12.30 -1.97
N HIS A 113 -7.18 12.15 -2.91
CA HIS A 113 -7.42 10.89 -3.60
C HIS A 113 -6.41 10.67 -4.72
N TYR A 114 -5.81 9.49 -4.73
CA TYR A 114 -4.88 9.09 -5.77
C TYR A 114 -5.65 8.74 -7.06
N ASN A 115 -5.39 9.45 -8.14
CA ASN A 115 -5.95 9.13 -9.44
C ASN A 115 -5.09 8.05 -10.13
N TRP A 116 -5.67 6.86 -10.34
CA TRP A 116 -4.95 5.71 -10.90
C TRP A 116 -4.58 5.88 -12.39
N ASP A 117 -5.29 6.73 -13.13
CA ASP A 117 -5.08 6.94 -14.56
C ASP A 117 -4.02 8.03 -14.82
N THR A 118 -4.13 9.18 -14.14
CA THR A 118 -3.13 10.27 -14.24
C THR A 118 -1.88 10.01 -13.39
N LYS A 119 -1.99 9.18 -12.35
CA LYS A 119 -0.97 8.91 -11.32
C LYS A 119 -0.57 10.14 -10.50
N THR A 120 -1.52 11.06 -10.30
CA THR A 120 -1.33 12.29 -9.54
C THR A 120 -2.35 12.43 -8.41
N TYR A 121 -2.08 13.37 -7.51
CA TYR A 121 -3.06 13.95 -6.60
C TYR A 121 -3.61 15.27 -7.18
N SER A 122 -4.77 15.73 -6.71
CA SER A 122 -5.32 17.05 -7.04
C SER A 122 -5.99 17.68 -5.82
N PRO A 123 -6.09 19.03 -5.75
CA PRO A 123 -6.83 19.68 -4.66
C PRO A 123 -8.34 19.45 -4.77
N SER A 124 -8.84 19.17 -5.98
CA SER A 124 -10.26 18.97 -6.30
C SER A 124 -10.82 17.60 -5.92
N SER A 125 -9.96 16.62 -5.62
CA SER A 125 -10.39 15.27 -5.25
C SER A 125 -9.80 14.90 -3.88
N HIS A 126 -10.55 15.21 -2.82
CA HIS A 126 -10.15 14.89 -1.46
C HIS A 126 -11.35 14.65 -0.53
N THR A 127 -11.11 13.92 0.56
CA THR A 127 -11.93 13.95 1.77
C THR A 127 -11.08 14.41 2.96
N PRO A 128 -11.68 14.83 4.09
CA PRO A 128 -10.93 14.99 5.34
C PRO A 128 -10.19 13.70 5.71
N PHE A 129 -8.90 13.80 6.04
CA PHE A 129 -8.12 12.64 6.46
C PHE A 129 -8.53 12.22 7.90
N PRO A 130 -8.75 10.93 8.20
CA PRO A 130 -9.19 10.48 9.53
C PRO A 130 -8.22 10.86 10.66
N ARG A 131 -8.74 11.49 11.72
CA ARG A 131 -7.95 12.10 12.81
C ARG A 131 -7.19 11.07 13.64
N ASP A 132 -7.81 9.92 13.88
CA ASP A 132 -7.24 8.73 14.53
C ASP A 132 -5.98 8.25 13.78
N LEU A 133 -6.11 7.99 12.48
CA LEU A 133 -5.01 7.53 11.63
C LEU A 133 -3.93 8.60 11.44
N HIS A 134 -4.32 9.88 11.44
CA HIS A 134 -3.38 11.01 11.41
C HIS A 134 -2.52 11.02 12.67
N LEU A 135 -3.11 10.92 13.87
CA LEU A 135 -2.40 10.92 15.14
C LEU A 135 -1.47 9.71 15.27
N LEU A 136 -1.96 8.51 14.93
CA LEU A 136 -1.17 7.28 14.87
C LEU A 136 0.07 7.47 13.98
N SER A 137 -0.12 8.03 12.78
CA SER A 137 0.96 8.26 11.82
C SER A 137 1.94 9.33 12.30
N ALA A 138 1.44 10.43 12.85
CA ALA A 138 2.25 11.53 13.38
C ALA A 138 3.17 11.08 14.52
N HIS A 139 2.66 10.27 15.46
CA HIS A 139 3.46 9.70 16.55
C HIS A 139 4.56 8.76 16.02
N VAL A 140 4.22 7.86 15.08
CA VAL A 140 5.23 6.97 14.46
C VAL A 140 6.31 7.78 13.73
N THR A 141 5.95 8.81 12.97
CA THR A 141 6.95 9.65 12.29
C THR A 141 7.80 10.47 13.25
N ALA A 142 7.22 11.02 14.31
CA ALA A 142 7.95 11.80 15.31
C ALA A 142 8.99 10.93 16.03
N ALA A 143 8.60 9.74 16.51
CA ALA A 143 9.51 8.75 17.08
C ALA A 143 10.62 8.28 16.11
N CYS A 144 10.36 8.31 14.79
CA CYS A 144 11.34 8.02 13.75
C CYS A 144 12.18 9.24 13.30
N GLY A 145 12.10 10.39 13.98
CA GLY A 145 12.89 11.59 13.68
C GLY A 145 12.30 12.52 12.61
N PHE A 146 11.01 12.38 12.30
CA PHE A 146 10.26 13.21 11.34
C PHE A 146 9.08 13.95 12.01
N PRO A 147 9.35 14.87 12.96
CA PRO A 147 8.29 15.68 13.58
C PRO A 147 7.59 16.61 12.58
N GLY A 148 6.34 16.96 12.86
CA GLY A 148 5.54 17.83 11.97
C GLY A 148 5.22 17.20 10.62
N PHE A 149 5.16 15.87 10.53
CA PHE A 149 4.57 15.15 9.40
C PHE A 149 3.05 15.33 9.39
N ILE A 150 2.49 15.60 8.21
CA ILE A 150 1.04 15.76 8.01
C ILE A 150 0.54 14.60 7.16
N SER A 151 -0.40 13.83 7.72
CA SER A 151 -1.09 12.78 6.95
C SER A 151 -2.09 13.42 5.99
N GLU A 152 -1.74 13.51 4.71
CA GLU A 152 -2.50 14.22 3.68
C GLU A 152 -3.14 13.28 2.65
N ALA A 153 -2.56 12.10 2.42
CA ALA A 153 -3.15 11.06 1.57
C ALA A 153 -2.92 9.67 2.17
N GLY A 154 -3.88 8.78 1.95
CA GLY A 154 -3.85 7.40 2.42
C GLY A 154 -4.36 6.45 1.36
N ILE A 155 -3.74 5.27 1.25
CA ILE A 155 -4.25 4.14 0.45
C ILE A 155 -4.29 2.91 1.33
N LEU A 156 -5.51 2.43 1.61
CA LEU A 156 -5.75 1.13 2.21
C LEU A 156 -5.78 0.09 1.10
N ASN A 157 -5.09 -1.04 1.29
CA ASN A 157 -5.03 -2.14 0.34
C ASN A 157 -5.47 -3.45 1.01
N TYR A 158 -6.41 -4.15 0.38
CA TYR A 158 -7.09 -5.33 0.90
C TYR A 158 -6.62 -6.58 0.14
N TYR A 159 -5.79 -7.40 0.77
CA TYR A 159 -5.15 -8.56 0.14
C TYR A 159 -5.79 -9.87 0.58
N ARG A 160 -6.40 -10.58 -0.36
CA ARG A 160 -6.74 -12.01 -0.18
C ARG A 160 -5.48 -12.86 -0.41
N SER A 161 -5.46 -14.13 0.01
CA SER A 161 -4.26 -15.00 -0.11
C SER A 161 -3.67 -15.14 -1.53
N ASP A 162 -4.47 -14.91 -2.59
CA ASP A 162 -4.10 -14.95 -4.00
C ASP A 162 -3.67 -13.59 -4.58
N SER A 163 -3.73 -12.52 -3.78
CA SER A 163 -3.31 -11.17 -4.16
C SER A 163 -1.78 -11.04 -4.17
N SER A 164 -1.29 -10.12 -5.00
CA SER A 164 0.11 -9.69 -5.04
C SER A 164 0.18 -8.24 -5.55
N LEU A 165 0.96 -7.38 -4.90
CA LEU A 165 1.24 -6.03 -5.40
C LEU A 165 2.42 -6.08 -6.39
N GLY A 166 2.33 -5.33 -7.48
CA GLY A 166 3.34 -5.31 -8.55
C GLY A 166 4.68 -4.67 -8.13
N ILE A 167 5.64 -4.68 -9.06
CA ILE A 167 6.94 -4.00 -8.91
C ILE A 167 6.75 -2.54 -9.32
N HIS A 168 6.88 -1.62 -8.38
CA HIS A 168 6.56 -0.19 -8.54
C HIS A 168 7.39 0.68 -7.58
N VAL A 169 7.22 2.01 -7.69
CA VAL A 169 7.76 3.04 -6.79
C VAL A 169 6.58 3.96 -6.43
N ASP A 170 6.53 4.48 -5.20
CA ASP A 170 5.61 5.56 -4.81
C ASP A 170 6.33 6.91 -5.02
N GLU A 171 6.08 7.54 -6.17
CA GLU A 171 6.75 8.78 -6.64
C GLU A 171 5.78 9.95 -6.90
N SER A 172 4.48 9.76 -6.65
CA SER A 172 3.39 10.67 -7.04
C SER A 172 3.14 11.86 -6.11
N GLU A 173 3.88 11.92 -5.00
CA GLU A 173 3.86 13.03 -4.04
C GLU A 173 4.75 14.18 -4.57
N LEU A 174 4.48 15.42 -4.16
CA LEU A 174 5.34 16.57 -4.53
C LEU A 174 6.54 16.75 -3.58
N ASP A 175 6.45 16.22 -2.35
CA ASP A 175 7.53 16.22 -1.35
C ASP A 175 8.02 14.79 -1.04
N HIS A 176 9.15 14.40 -1.65
CA HIS A 176 9.80 13.11 -1.38
C HIS A 176 10.75 13.13 -0.18
N THR A 177 10.92 14.29 0.50
CA THR A 177 11.70 14.35 1.76
C THR A 177 10.94 13.73 2.93
N ARG A 178 9.60 13.70 2.84
CA ARG A 178 8.71 13.16 3.86
C ARG A 178 8.65 11.62 3.83
N PRO A 179 8.53 10.98 5.00
CA PRO A 179 8.40 9.54 5.08
C PRO A 179 7.08 9.05 4.47
N LEU A 180 7.09 7.81 4.00
CA LEU A 180 5.91 7.02 3.69
C LEU A 180 5.81 5.93 4.75
N LEU A 181 4.66 5.87 5.44
CA LEU A 181 4.37 4.82 6.41
C LEU A 181 3.58 3.71 5.73
N SER A 182 3.82 2.46 6.10
CA SER A 182 2.98 1.33 5.68
C SER A 182 2.76 0.36 6.85
N PHE A 183 1.55 0.42 7.42
CA PHE A 183 1.07 -0.45 8.49
C PHE A 183 0.56 -1.78 7.93
N SER A 184 0.77 -2.88 8.65
CA SER A 184 0.43 -4.24 8.22
C SER A 184 -0.45 -4.95 9.25
N PHE A 185 -1.61 -5.46 8.84
CA PHE A 185 -2.55 -6.16 9.72
C PHE A 185 -3.01 -7.49 9.11
N GLY A 186 -3.07 -8.54 9.92
CA GLY A 186 -3.57 -9.85 9.51
C GLY A 186 -2.53 -10.83 8.99
N GLN A 187 -2.88 -11.54 7.92
CA GLN A 187 -2.00 -12.56 7.32
C GLN A 187 -0.64 -11.98 6.93
N SER A 188 0.44 -12.66 7.33
CA SER A 188 1.79 -12.17 7.06
C SER A 188 2.08 -12.13 5.56
N ALA A 189 2.84 -11.15 5.09
CA ALA A 189 3.23 -11.02 3.69
C ALA A 189 4.75 -11.11 3.53
N ILE A 190 5.19 -11.55 2.34
CA ILE A 190 6.55 -11.33 1.88
C ILE A 190 6.58 -9.98 1.19
N PHE A 191 7.38 -9.05 1.70
CA PHE A 191 7.70 -7.77 1.07
C PHE A 191 9.07 -7.86 0.38
N LEU A 192 9.19 -7.22 -0.79
CA LEU A 192 10.44 -7.11 -1.55
C LEU A 192 10.86 -5.66 -1.65
N LEU A 193 12.05 -5.32 -1.11
CA LEU A 193 12.67 -4.00 -1.24
C LEU A 193 13.88 -4.06 -2.18
N GLY A 194 13.79 -3.40 -3.33
CA GLY A 194 14.81 -3.36 -4.38
C GLY A 194 15.83 -2.23 -4.25
N GLY A 195 16.52 -1.97 -5.35
CA GLY A 195 17.30 -0.75 -5.55
C GLY A 195 16.50 0.33 -6.32
N PRO A 196 17.17 1.43 -6.72
CA PRO A 196 16.59 2.45 -7.58
C PRO A 196 16.36 1.96 -9.02
N ARG A 197 16.82 0.75 -9.39
CA ARG A 197 16.62 0.14 -10.71
C ARG A 197 16.03 -1.26 -10.57
N ARG A 198 15.22 -1.69 -11.54
CA ARG A 198 14.60 -3.04 -11.57
C ARG A 198 15.61 -4.19 -11.67
N GLN A 199 16.82 -3.89 -12.15
CA GLN A 199 17.93 -4.82 -12.26
C GLN A 199 18.64 -5.06 -10.91
N ASP A 200 18.41 -4.20 -9.91
CA ASP A 200 18.97 -4.36 -8.57
C ASP A 200 18.17 -5.44 -7.80
N PRO A 201 18.81 -6.52 -7.30
CA PRO A 201 18.09 -7.65 -6.71
C PRO A 201 17.46 -7.26 -5.36
N PRO A 202 16.15 -7.47 -5.16
CA PRO A 202 15.46 -7.09 -3.94
C PRO A 202 15.70 -8.03 -2.76
N ARG A 203 15.63 -7.43 -1.58
CA ARG A 203 15.62 -8.07 -0.28
C ARG A 203 14.23 -8.55 0.07
N ALA A 204 14.10 -9.81 0.47
CA ALA A 204 12.87 -10.34 1.05
C ALA A 204 12.86 -10.15 2.57
N MET A 205 11.71 -9.71 3.08
CA MET A 205 11.40 -9.62 4.51
C MET A 205 9.95 -10.02 4.76
N LEU A 206 9.65 -10.52 5.95
CA LEU A 206 8.29 -10.72 6.40
C LEU A 206 7.71 -9.41 6.93
N MET A 207 6.41 -9.21 6.66
CA MET A 207 5.57 -8.18 7.26
C MET A 207 4.41 -8.91 7.94
N HIS A 208 4.42 -8.96 9.26
CA HIS A 208 3.42 -9.60 10.10
C HIS A 208 2.21 -8.68 10.37
N SER A 209 1.39 -9.01 11.37
CA SER A 209 0.34 -8.14 11.89
C SER A 209 0.91 -7.27 13.01
N GLY A 210 0.69 -5.97 12.95
CA GLY A 210 1.29 -4.97 13.84
C GLY A 210 2.60 -4.37 13.32
N ASP A 211 3.23 -4.98 12.31
CA ASP A 211 4.47 -4.45 11.72
C ASP A 211 4.21 -3.14 10.97
N VAL A 212 5.06 -2.14 11.20
CA VAL A 212 5.04 -0.83 10.53
C VAL A 212 6.35 -0.60 9.81
N MET A 213 6.28 -0.35 8.51
CA MET A 213 7.42 0.08 7.71
C MET A 213 7.41 1.61 7.55
N VAL A 214 8.56 2.26 7.76
CA VAL A 214 8.76 3.67 7.46
C VAL A 214 9.83 3.75 6.37
N MET A 215 9.45 4.21 5.17
CA MET A 215 10.37 4.47 4.06
C MET A 215 10.67 5.97 4.05
N SER A 216 11.94 6.37 4.13
CA SER A 216 12.36 7.78 4.18
C SER A 216 13.68 8.01 3.44
N GLY A 217 13.93 9.26 3.03
CA GLY A 217 15.13 9.62 2.28
C GLY A 217 15.33 8.74 1.03
N PRO A 218 16.56 8.24 0.76
CA PRO A 218 16.83 7.38 -0.39
C PRO A 218 15.97 6.11 -0.49
N SER A 219 15.33 5.65 0.60
CA SER A 219 14.46 4.47 0.54
C SER A 219 13.08 4.75 -0.05
N ARG A 220 12.65 6.03 -0.15
CA ARG A 220 11.34 6.42 -0.70
C ARG A 220 11.16 6.01 -2.17
N LEU A 221 12.23 6.11 -2.95
CA LEU A 221 12.23 5.93 -4.40
C LEU A 221 12.86 4.59 -4.86
N LEU A 222 12.82 3.58 -3.98
CA LEU A 222 13.25 2.22 -4.33
C LEU A 222 12.09 1.43 -4.91
N TYR A 223 12.39 0.61 -5.93
CA TYR A 223 11.43 -0.38 -6.41
C TYR A 223 11.03 -1.31 -5.28
N HIS A 224 9.75 -1.59 -5.13
CA HIS A 224 9.25 -2.54 -4.15
C HIS A 224 7.99 -3.28 -4.62
N ALA A 225 7.67 -4.40 -3.96
CA ALA A 225 6.54 -5.27 -4.32
C ALA A 225 6.08 -6.18 -3.16
N VAL A 226 4.86 -6.73 -3.27
CA VAL A 226 4.34 -7.77 -2.37
C VAL A 226 4.01 -9.02 -3.18
N PRO A 227 4.98 -9.92 -3.44
CA PRO A 227 4.76 -11.11 -4.27
C PRO A 227 3.75 -12.11 -3.71
N ARG A 228 3.62 -12.23 -2.39
CA ARG A 228 2.83 -13.30 -1.75
C ARG A 228 2.33 -12.90 -0.36
N ILE A 229 1.06 -13.19 -0.11
CA ILE A 229 0.50 -13.34 1.25
C ILE A 229 0.69 -14.80 1.69
N LEU A 230 1.13 -15.00 2.93
CA LEU A 230 1.29 -16.31 3.56
C LEU A 230 -0.02 -16.72 4.24
N PRO A 231 -0.43 -17.99 4.18
CA PRO A 231 -1.52 -18.49 5.01
C PRO A 231 -1.08 -18.61 6.47
N ALA A 232 -2.05 -18.63 7.40
CA ALA A 232 -1.80 -18.87 8.81
C ALA A 232 -1.11 -20.23 9.03
N PRO A 233 -0.18 -20.35 10.00
CA PRO A 233 0.37 -21.63 10.41
C PRO A 233 -0.75 -22.60 10.87
N PRO A 234 -0.67 -23.91 10.55
CA PRO A 234 -1.61 -24.90 11.07
C PRO A 234 -1.73 -24.83 12.59
N GLY A 235 -2.96 -24.87 13.10
CA GLY A 235 -3.26 -24.75 14.54
C GLY A 235 -3.36 -23.31 15.07
N ARG A 236 -2.71 -22.32 14.44
CA ARG A 236 -2.74 -20.93 14.90
C ARG A 236 -3.90 -20.16 14.26
N LEU A 237 -4.98 -19.95 15.02
CA LEU A 237 -5.98 -18.94 14.67
C LEU A 237 -5.27 -17.57 14.62
N ALA A 238 -5.52 -16.79 13.56
CA ALA A 238 -4.76 -15.56 13.29
C ALA A 238 -4.86 -14.52 14.42
N LEU A 239 -5.95 -14.60 15.19
CA LEU A 239 -6.13 -14.04 16.53
C LEU A 239 -6.56 -15.22 17.41
N GLU A 240 -5.75 -15.61 18.39
CA GLU A 240 -6.18 -16.58 19.40
C GLU A 240 -7.01 -15.86 20.45
N THR A 241 -8.34 -16.02 20.36
CA THR A 241 -9.37 -15.39 21.22
C THR A 241 -9.40 -15.94 22.66
N GLY A 242 -8.22 -16.14 23.26
CA GLY A 242 -8.00 -16.49 24.66
C GLY A 242 -7.11 -15.48 25.40
N GLY A 243 -6.27 -14.75 24.67
CA GLY A 243 -5.73 -13.48 25.16
C GLY A 243 -6.81 -12.42 25.04
N SER A 244 -7.38 -11.97 26.16
CA SER A 244 -8.21 -10.76 26.18
C SER A 244 -7.40 -9.62 25.57
N ILE A 245 -7.95 -8.97 24.53
CA ILE A 245 -7.51 -7.63 24.17
C ILE A 245 -7.98 -6.75 25.32
N GLN A 246 -7.11 -6.58 26.31
CA GLN A 246 -7.25 -5.52 27.31
C GLN A 246 -7.03 -4.21 26.57
N THR A 247 -8.08 -3.70 25.93
CA THR A 247 -8.19 -2.27 25.63
C THR A 247 -7.92 -1.55 26.95
N PRO A 248 -6.84 -0.78 27.09
CA PRO A 248 -6.52 -0.14 28.36
C PRO A 248 -7.73 0.69 28.81
N PRO A 249 -8.04 0.73 30.12
CA PRO A 249 -9.26 1.37 30.62
C PRO A 249 -9.34 2.80 30.06
N PRO A 250 -10.51 3.23 29.54
CA PRO A 250 -10.63 4.31 28.57
C PRO A 250 -9.95 5.60 29.06
N GLN A 251 -8.80 5.91 28.47
CA GLN A 251 -8.00 7.06 28.86
C GLN A 251 -8.54 8.34 28.23
N GLU A 252 -8.48 9.44 28.97
CA GLU A 252 -8.97 10.73 28.51
C GLU A 252 -8.19 11.20 27.26
N GLY A 253 -8.90 11.36 26.14
CA GLY A 253 -8.32 11.67 24.84
C GLY A 253 -7.78 10.46 24.05
N SER A 254 -8.11 9.22 24.42
CA SER A 254 -7.93 8.05 23.54
C SER A 254 -8.67 8.26 22.21
N VAL A 255 -8.08 7.77 21.12
CA VAL A 255 -8.76 7.60 19.81
C VAL A 255 -8.95 6.13 19.43
N VAL A 256 -8.58 5.21 20.33
CA VAL A 256 -8.94 3.79 20.23
C VAL A 256 -10.27 3.58 20.95
N GLU A 257 -11.29 3.22 20.18
CA GLU A 257 -12.65 2.94 20.66
C GLU A 257 -12.89 1.43 20.82
N PRO A 258 -13.75 0.99 21.76
CA PRO A 258 -14.11 -0.41 21.90
C PRO A 258 -15.00 -0.88 20.74
N VAL A 259 -14.69 -2.05 20.18
CA VAL A 259 -15.45 -2.67 19.08
C VAL A 259 -16.41 -3.72 19.65
N SER A 260 -17.63 -3.83 19.12
CA SER A 260 -18.58 -4.86 19.58
C SER A 260 -18.13 -6.28 19.22
N GLU A 261 -18.61 -7.29 19.96
CA GLU A 261 -18.29 -8.70 19.65
C GLU A 261 -18.77 -9.11 18.24
N GLU A 262 -19.89 -8.55 17.77
CA GLU A 262 -20.45 -8.83 16.45
C GLU A 262 -19.56 -8.28 15.31
N GLU A 263 -19.16 -7.01 15.41
CA GLU A 263 -18.22 -6.39 14.47
C GLU A 263 -16.85 -7.07 14.51
N TRP A 264 -16.36 -7.37 15.72
CA TRP A 264 -15.11 -8.10 15.91
C TRP A 264 -15.15 -9.50 15.31
N ALA A 265 -16.28 -10.21 15.39
CA ALA A 265 -16.46 -11.51 14.75
C ALA A 265 -16.39 -11.42 13.21
N VAL A 266 -16.88 -10.33 12.61
CA VAL A 266 -16.72 -10.07 11.16
C VAL A 266 -15.25 -9.77 10.83
N CYS A 267 -14.61 -8.86 11.55
CA CYS A 267 -13.21 -8.48 11.35
C CYS A 267 -12.24 -9.67 11.53
N SER A 268 -12.40 -10.44 12.61
CA SER A 268 -11.60 -11.63 12.88
C SER A 268 -11.76 -12.70 11.80
N ARG A 269 -12.98 -13.00 11.37
CA ARG A 269 -13.25 -13.96 10.28
C ARG A 269 -12.64 -13.51 8.95
N TYR A 270 -12.69 -12.22 8.63
CA TYR A 270 -12.06 -11.66 7.44
C TYR A 270 -10.53 -11.76 7.49
N ILE A 271 -9.92 -11.40 8.63
CA ILE A 271 -8.46 -11.27 8.78
C ILE A 271 -7.74 -12.63 8.93
N GLN A 272 -8.47 -13.70 9.26
CA GLN A 272 -7.98 -15.09 9.23
C GLN A 272 -7.55 -15.56 7.84
N SER A 273 -8.00 -14.92 6.76
CA SER A 273 -7.65 -15.30 5.37
C SER A 273 -7.12 -14.16 4.49
N SER A 274 -6.99 -12.96 5.07
CA SER A 274 -6.62 -11.72 4.38
C SER A 274 -5.60 -10.88 5.15
N ARG A 275 -4.96 -9.94 4.45
CA ARG A 275 -4.11 -8.89 5.01
C ARG A 275 -4.68 -7.54 4.63
N VAL A 276 -4.81 -6.65 5.61
CA VAL A 276 -5.06 -5.23 5.38
C VAL A 276 -3.73 -4.48 5.52
N ASN A 277 -3.55 -3.46 4.70
CA ASN A 277 -2.35 -2.64 4.68
C ASN A 277 -2.77 -1.18 4.52
N VAL A 278 -2.28 -0.31 5.40
CA VAL A 278 -2.59 1.12 5.38
C VAL A 278 -1.30 1.85 5.03
N THR A 279 -1.25 2.48 3.87
CA THR A 279 -0.11 3.33 3.48
C THR A 279 -0.49 4.79 3.62
N VAL A 280 0.27 5.56 4.41
CA VAL A 280 0.02 6.98 4.72
C VAL A 280 1.19 7.83 4.27
N ARG A 281 0.90 8.98 3.66
CA ARG A 281 1.89 9.88 3.07
C ARG A 281 1.49 11.36 3.22
N GLN A 282 2.49 12.21 3.26
CA GLN A 282 2.36 13.65 3.01
C GLN A 282 2.54 13.88 1.50
N VAL A 283 1.76 14.78 0.91
CA VAL A 283 1.72 15.05 -0.54
C VAL A 283 2.43 16.36 -0.86
N LEU A 284 2.29 17.37 0.01
CA LEU A 284 2.80 18.73 -0.16
C LEU A 284 3.90 19.04 0.87
N ALA A 285 4.94 19.76 0.44
CA ALA A 285 5.89 20.36 1.36
C ALA A 285 5.20 21.47 2.19
N PRO A 286 5.66 21.80 3.41
CA PRO A 286 5.07 22.87 4.22
C PRO A 286 4.98 24.20 3.47
N GLY A 287 3.76 24.73 3.31
CA GLY A 287 3.49 25.97 2.57
C GLY A 287 3.39 25.82 1.04
N GLN A 288 3.68 24.64 0.48
CA GLN A 288 3.47 24.34 -0.93
C GLN A 288 1.97 24.27 -1.26
N LYS A 289 1.61 24.59 -2.50
CA LYS A 289 0.29 24.36 -3.08
C LYS A 289 0.43 23.46 -4.30
N PHE A 290 -0.65 22.79 -4.69
CA PHE A 290 -0.71 22.13 -5.99
C PHE A 290 -0.45 23.14 -7.13
N PRO A 291 0.28 22.75 -8.19
CA PRO A 291 0.43 23.59 -9.37
C PRO A 291 -0.94 23.96 -9.97
N GLU A 292 -1.11 25.22 -10.37
CA GLU A 292 -2.29 25.62 -11.11
C GLU A 292 -2.25 24.98 -12.51
N THR A 293 -3.27 24.19 -12.85
CA THR A 293 -3.47 23.74 -14.23
C THR A 293 -3.67 24.99 -15.11
N PRO A 294 -2.85 25.21 -16.15
CA PRO A 294 -2.98 26.40 -16.99
C PRO A 294 -4.38 26.41 -17.59
N ARG A 295 -5.13 27.50 -17.34
CA ARG A 295 -6.42 27.71 -17.99
C ARG A 295 -6.16 27.73 -19.50
N SER A 296 -6.88 26.89 -20.24
CA SER A 296 -6.87 26.95 -21.70
C SER A 296 -7.38 28.32 -22.12
N HIS A 297 -6.48 29.21 -22.53
CA HIS A 297 -6.86 30.50 -23.08
C HIS A 297 -7.65 30.24 -24.36
N GLN A 298 -8.97 30.42 -24.29
CA GLN A 298 -9.78 30.63 -25.48
C GLN A 298 -9.39 32.00 -26.03
N THR A 299 -8.42 32.01 -26.94
CA THR A 299 -8.09 33.17 -27.76
C THR A 299 -9.25 33.41 -28.73
N THR A 300 -10.26 34.14 -28.25
CA THR A 300 -11.28 34.75 -29.10
C THR A 300 -10.62 35.89 -29.88
N ASP A 301 -10.14 35.58 -31.07
CA ASP A 301 -9.42 36.51 -31.95
C ASP A 301 -10.39 37.58 -32.52
N PRO A 302 -10.10 38.89 -32.41
CA PRO A 302 -11.05 39.94 -32.79
C PRO A 302 -10.85 40.43 -34.24
N GLY A 303 -11.55 39.78 -35.18
CA GLY A 303 -11.60 40.15 -36.60
C GLY A 303 -11.47 38.92 -37.52
N GLN A 304 -11.91 38.94 -38.78
CA GLN A 304 -12.53 40.03 -39.56
C GLN A 304 -13.51 39.42 -40.60
N THR A 305 -14.38 40.26 -41.15
CA THR A 305 -15.28 40.11 -42.35
C THR A 305 -15.07 38.88 -43.26
N ASP A 306 -16.11 38.24 -43.81
CA ASP A 306 -17.11 38.81 -44.73
C ASP A 306 -18.51 38.17 -44.63
N GLY A 307 -19.50 38.76 -45.30
CA GLY A 307 -20.86 38.22 -45.44
C GLY A 307 -21.36 38.22 -46.88
N TYR A 308 -22.22 37.25 -47.20
CA TYR A 308 -23.10 37.24 -48.38
C TYR A 308 -24.41 36.52 -48.02
N ASP A 309 -25.48 36.85 -48.72
CA ASP A 309 -26.87 36.50 -48.39
C ASP A 309 -27.54 35.60 -49.46
N ASP A 310 -28.76 35.17 -49.16
CA ASP A 310 -29.78 34.57 -50.05
C ASP A 310 -29.65 33.08 -50.45
N GLY A 311 -30.79 32.39 -50.61
CA GLY A 311 -30.86 31.00 -51.10
C GLY A 311 -31.91 30.07 -50.47
N GLU A 312 -33.14 30.04 -51.01
CA GLU A 312 -34.27 29.25 -50.50
C GLU A 312 -34.14 27.71 -50.50
N SER A 313 -34.67 27.12 -49.41
CA SER A 313 -35.57 25.94 -49.34
C SER A 313 -35.19 24.57 -49.96
N GLY A 314 -35.42 23.49 -49.19
CA GLY A 314 -35.16 22.11 -49.63
C GLY A 314 -35.90 21.02 -48.84
N LYS A 315 -37.24 21.09 -48.74
CA LYS A 315 -38.03 20.06 -48.02
C LYS A 315 -38.05 18.71 -48.76
N ARG A 316 -37.64 17.62 -48.09
CA ARG A 316 -38.22 16.28 -48.34
C ARG A 316 -38.27 15.43 -47.06
N LYS A 317 -39.47 14.93 -46.74
CA LYS A 317 -39.78 14.16 -45.52
C LYS A 317 -40.61 12.94 -45.94
N ARG A 318 -40.13 11.72 -45.63
CA ARG A 318 -40.81 10.40 -45.62
C ARG A 318 -39.86 9.48 -44.80
N SER A 319 -40.22 8.77 -43.73
CA SER A 319 -41.37 7.88 -43.43
C SER A 319 -41.34 6.58 -44.26
N SER A 320 -41.47 5.38 -43.68
CA SER A 320 -41.69 4.99 -42.27
C SER A 320 -41.55 3.47 -42.07
N SER A 321 -41.38 3.04 -40.80
CA SER A 321 -41.73 1.72 -40.21
C SER A 321 -41.03 0.47 -40.83
N ASP A 322 -41.05 -0.76 -40.29
CA ASP A 322 -41.76 -1.47 -39.19
C ASP A 322 -40.81 -2.60 -38.66
N SER A 323 -40.99 -3.33 -37.54
CA SER A 323 -41.74 -3.20 -36.27
C SER A 323 -41.12 -4.18 -35.24
N PRO A 324 -41.49 -4.17 -33.93
CA PRO A 324 -40.76 -4.91 -32.88
C PRO A 324 -41.32 -6.32 -32.58
N TYR A 325 -40.59 -7.07 -31.75
CA TYR A 325 -41.11 -8.23 -31.00
C TYR A 325 -40.76 -8.11 -29.50
N ALA A 326 -41.65 -8.64 -28.66
CA ALA A 326 -41.53 -8.73 -27.19
C ALA A 326 -41.61 -10.21 -26.76
N ALA A 327 -41.41 -10.61 -25.49
CA ALA A 327 -41.07 -9.79 -24.31
C ALA A 327 -39.71 -10.21 -23.69
N GLU A 328 -39.52 -10.86 -22.52
CA GLU A 328 -40.39 -11.40 -21.47
C GLU A 328 -39.76 -11.13 -20.09
N THR A 329 -40.51 -11.35 -18.99
CA THR A 329 -40.02 -11.16 -17.61
C THR A 329 -40.37 -12.34 -16.71
N HIS A 330 -39.37 -12.86 -15.99
CA HIS A 330 -39.53 -13.61 -14.74
C HIS A 330 -38.25 -13.53 -13.89
#